data_AF-A0AAU8TA42-F1
#
_entry.id   AF-A0AAU8TA42-F1
#
_cell.length_a   1.000
_cell.length_b   1.000
_cell.length_c   1.000
_cell.angle_alpha   90.00
_cell.angle_beta   90.00
_cell.angle_gamma   90.00
#
_symmetry.space_group_name_H-M   'P 1'
#
loop_
_entity.id
_entity.type
_entity.pdbx_description
1 polymer ?
#
loop_
_entity_poly.entity_id
_entity_poly.type
_entity_poly.pdbx_seq_one_letter_code
_entity_poly.pdbx_strand_id
1 'polypeptide(L)'
;MNTLIIKDLSITAQLDSKTMRTVRGGLGLGYGYGYPSSSFLNFSPVYAPNNSKTVDATQLISTTMNIQNANGNNAAFVAGVTTTIDPHVSSSNNINVH
;
A
#
# COMPACT_ATOMS: atom_id res chain seq x y z
N MET A 1 -3.01 -44.91 -21.43
CA MET A 1 -4.00 -45.38 -20.42
C MET A 1 -3.42 -46.58 -19.72
N ASN A 2 -3.01 -46.45 -18.45
CA ASN A 2 -2.57 -47.59 -17.66
C ASN A 2 -3.41 -47.67 -16.38
N THR A 3 -4.44 -48.51 -16.42
CA THR A 3 -5.26 -48.87 -15.25
C THR A 3 -4.48 -49.88 -14.42
N LEU A 4 -4.08 -49.51 -13.21
CA LEU A 4 -3.51 -50.44 -12.24
C LEU A 4 -4.65 -51.26 -11.62
N ILE A 5 -4.79 -52.52 -12.05
CA ILE A 5 -5.68 -53.51 -11.43
C ILE A 5 -4.91 -54.13 -10.25
N ILE A 6 -5.37 -53.88 -9.02
CA ILE A 6 -4.84 -54.56 -7.84
C ILE A 6 -5.50 -55.93 -7.77
N LYS A 7 -4.72 -56.98 -8.03
CA LYS A 7 -5.21 -58.34 -8.33
C LYS A 7 -5.25 -59.29 -7.12
N ASP A 8 -4.91 -58.80 -5.93
CA ASP A 8 -5.00 -59.59 -4.70
C ASP A 8 -5.27 -58.66 -3.51
N LEU A 9 -6.53 -58.59 -3.08
CA LEU A 9 -6.84 -58.17 -1.71
C LEU A 9 -7.03 -59.46 -0.90
N SER A 10 -5.92 -60.06 -0.49
CA SER A 10 -5.85 -61.40 0.11
C SER A 10 -6.47 -61.51 1.52
N ILE A 11 -7.10 -60.45 2.03
CA ILE A 11 -7.71 -60.43 3.36
C ILE A 11 -9.01 -59.60 3.33
N THR A 12 -10.15 -60.28 3.39
CA THR A 12 -11.42 -59.67 3.79
C THR A 12 -11.52 -59.69 5.32
N ALA A 13 -11.04 -58.65 5.98
CA ALA A 13 -11.25 -58.47 7.42
C ALA A 13 -12.50 -57.61 7.64
N GLN A 14 -13.46 -58.08 8.43
CA GLN A 14 -14.51 -57.21 8.97
C GLN A 14 -13.88 -56.32 10.04
N LEU A 15 -13.71 -55.04 9.72
CA LEU A 15 -13.27 -54.02 10.65
C LEU A 15 -14.48 -53.60 11.51
N ASP A 16 -14.32 -53.63 12.82
CA ASP A 16 -15.31 -53.05 13.72
C ASP A 16 -15.36 -51.51 13.56
N SER A 17 -16.39 -50.87 14.09
CA SER A 17 -16.57 -49.42 13.98
C SER A 17 -15.42 -48.60 14.57
N LYS A 18 -14.64 -49.17 15.51
CA LYS A 18 -13.51 -48.51 16.16
C LYS A 18 -12.25 -48.57 15.28
N THR A 19 -12.03 -49.69 14.61
CA THR A 19 -10.90 -49.91 13.68
C THR A 19 -11.16 -49.28 12.31
N MET A 20 -12.41 -49.19 11.86
CA MET A 20 -12.78 -48.39 10.68
C MET A 20 -12.38 -46.91 10.80
N ARG A 21 -12.32 -46.35 12.02
CA ARG A 21 -11.90 -44.96 12.24
C ARG A 21 -10.41 -44.70 12.01
N THR A 22 -9.58 -45.74 11.99
CA THR A 22 -8.11 -45.61 11.85
C THR A 22 -7.60 -45.94 10.45
N VAL A 23 -8.41 -46.58 9.60
CA VAL A 23 -8.04 -46.94 8.23
C VAL A 23 -8.24 -45.74 7.31
N ARG A 24 -7.12 -45.08 6.95
CA ARG A 24 -6.98 -43.96 5.98
C ARG A 24 -8.01 -42.84 6.12
N GLY A 25 -7.66 -41.82 6.92
CA GLY A 25 -8.40 -40.57 6.99
C GLY A 25 -9.13 -40.32 8.31
N GLY A 26 -8.64 -40.90 9.43
CA GLY A 26 -9.10 -40.59 10.79
C GLY A 26 -8.85 -39.14 11.15
N LEU A 27 -9.70 -38.27 10.62
CA LEU A 27 -9.80 -36.87 10.99
C LEU A 27 -10.93 -36.77 12.00
N GLY A 28 -10.59 -36.55 13.26
CA GLY A 28 -11.43 -35.68 14.06
C GLY A 28 -11.64 -36.01 15.53
N LEU A 29 -11.09 -35.14 16.38
CA LEU A 29 -11.89 -34.40 17.36
C LEU A 29 -12.71 -35.23 18.36
N GLY A 30 -12.07 -35.96 19.28
CA GLY A 30 -12.79 -36.46 20.47
C GLY A 30 -11.92 -37.39 21.31
N TYR A 31 -11.39 -37.02 22.48
CA TYR A 31 -12.00 -36.29 23.59
C TYR A 31 -12.08 -34.77 23.45
N GLY A 32 -13.30 -34.27 23.22
CA GLY A 32 -13.75 -32.94 23.67
C GLY A 32 -12.88 -31.73 23.38
N TYR A 33 -12.31 -31.57 22.19
CA TYR A 33 -12.18 -30.30 21.45
C TYR A 33 -11.46 -30.60 20.14
N GLY A 34 -11.97 -30.03 19.06
CA GLY A 34 -11.61 -30.50 17.74
C GLY A 34 -10.45 -29.82 17.07
N TYR A 35 -9.28 -30.48 17.00
CA TYR A 35 -8.39 -30.44 15.83
C TYR A 35 -7.79 -31.85 15.63
N PRO A 36 -7.84 -32.43 14.41
CA PRO A 36 -6.73 -32.18 13.50
C PRO A 36 -7.22 -32.00 12.07
N SER A 37 -6.74 -31.00 11.35
CA SER A 37 -6.57 -31.16 9.91
C SER A 37 -5.41 -30.27 9.51
N SER A 38 -4.27 -30.91 9.31
CA SER A 38 -3.23 -30.45 8.40
C SER A 38 -3.75 -30.46 6.96
N SER A 39 -4.94 -29.88 6.75
CA SER A 39 -5.33 -29.36 5.46
C SER A 39 -4.51 -28.09 5.36
N PHE A 40 -3.50 -28.13 4.51
CA PHE A 40 -2.68 -27.00 4.13
C PHE A 40 -3.58 -25.80 3.85
N LEU A 41 -3.87 -25.00 4.87
CA LEU A 41 -4.24 -23.62 4.72
C LEU A 41 -2.94 -23.00 4.21
N ASN A 42 -2.77 -23.07 2.89
CA ASN A 42 -1.87 -22.21 2.17
C ASN A 42 -2.40 -20.80 2.40
N PHE A 43 -2.13 -20.24 3.58
CA PHE A 43 -2.00 -18.81 3.73
C PHE A 43 -0.72 -18.45 2.99
N SER A 44 -0.78 -18.50 1.65
CA SER A 44 0.18 -17.76 0.86
C SER A 44 0.10 -16.34 1.44
N PRO A 45 1.19 -15.77 1.97
CA PRO A 45 1.11 -14.45 2.58
C PRO A 45 0.49 -13.53 1.54
N VAL A 46 -0.67 -12.97 1.87
CA VAL A 46 -1.29 -11.94 1.02
C VAL A 46 -0.36 -10.75 1.16
N TYR A 47 0.57 -10.62 0.22
CA TYR A 47 1.37 -9.43 0.05
C TYR A 47 0.43 -8.34 -0.46
N ALA A 48 -0.17 -7.61 0.47
CA ALA A 48 -0.95 -6.41 0.21
C ALA A 48 -0.07 -5.21 0.59
N PRO A 49 0.84 -4.75 -0.29
CA PRO A 49 1.65 -3.59 -0.02
C PRO A 49 0.73 -2.39 0.19
N ASN A 50 0.72 -1.88 1.41
CA ASN A 50 -0.02 -0.68 1.72
C ASN A 50 0.81 0.53 1.29
N ASN A 51 0.53 1.05 0.09
CA ASN A 51 1.16 2.26 -0.43
C ASN A 51 0.42 3.53 0.03
N SER A 52 -0.44 3.45 1.05
CA SER A 52 -1.18 4.62 1.53
C SER A 52 -0.23 5.66 2.08
N LYS A 53 -0.35 6.88 1.55
CA LYS A 53 0.35 8.07 2.03
C LYS A 53 -0.71 9.06 2.49
N THR A 54 -0.74 9.33 3.78
CA THR A 54 -1.57 10.41 4.33
C THR A 54 -0.71 11.66 4.40
N VAL A 55 -1.18 12.75 3.80
CA VAL A 55 -0.48 14.04 3.84
C VAL A 55 -1.43 15.09 4.35
N ASP A 56 -1.24 15.45 5.62
CA ASP A 56 -1.88 16.60 6.25
C ASP A 56 -0.92 17.78 6.17
N ALA A 57 -1.28 18.81 5.42
CA ALA A 57 -0.38 19.94 5.21
C ALA A 57 -1.14 21.25 4.98
N THR A 58 -0.60 22.31 5.56
CA THR A 58 -1.07 23.68 5.36
C THR A 58 -0.07 24.41 4.47
N GLN A 59 -0.56 24.93 3.34
CA GLN A 59 0.23 25.71 2.41
C GLN A 59 -0.17 27.18 2.52
N LEU A 60 0.81 28.08 2.64
CA LEU A 60 0.59 29.52 2.53
C LEU A 60 1.71 30.13 1.69
N ILE A 61 1.35 31.01 0.78
CA ILE A 61 2.26 31.96 0.13
C ILE A 61 1.85 33.34 0.62
N SER A 62 2.80 34.08 1.20
CA SER A 62 2.60 35.49 1.55
C SER A 62 3.72 36.29 0.91
N THR A 63 3.40 36.95 -0.21
CA THR A 63 4.39 37.75 -0.95
C THR A 63 3.92 39.18 -1.06
N THR A 64 4.77 40.10 -0.61
CA THR A 64 4.52 41.54 -0.67
C THR A 64 5.68 42.21 -1.41
N MET A 65 5.38 42.99 -2.44
CA MET A 65 6.35 43.85 -3.12
C MET A 65 6.03 45.32 -2.84
N ASN A 66 6.96 46.03 -2.23
CA ASN A 66 6.86 47.47 -2.01
C ASN A 66 7.95 48.18 -2.81
N ILE A 67 7.55 49.01 -3.77
CA ILE A 67 8.48 49.77 -4.61
C ILE A 67 8.17 51.25 -4.44
N GLN A 68 9.20 52.00 -4.05
CA GLN A 68 9.16 53.46 -3.96
C GLN A 68 10.23 54.02 -4.88
N ASN A 69 9.83 54.91 -5.79
CA ASN A 69 10.72 55.55 -6.74
C ASN A 69 10.50 57.06 -6.73
N ALA A 70 11.56 57.82 -6.42
CA ALA A 70 11.54 59.27 -6.36
C ALA A 70 12.44 59.87 -7.43
N ASN A 71 12.14 59.57 -8.70
CA ASN A 71 12.96 60.05 -9.82
C ASN A 71 12.59 61.47 -10.24
N GLY A 72 13.58 62.29 -10.56
CA GLY A 72 13.39 63.69 -10.95
C GLY A 72 12.94 64.62 -9.81
N ASN A 73 13.08 64.20 -8.55
CA ASN A 73 12.65 65.03 -7.41
C ASN A 73 13.63 66.18 -7.15
N ASN A 74 13.08 67.39 -6.95
CA ASN A 74 13.82 68.64 -6.70
C ASN A 74 14.92 68.97 -7.73
N ALA A 75 14.66 68.68 -9.01
CA ALA A 75 15.61 68.83 -10.10
C ALA A 75 15.24 69.99 -11.04
N ALA A 76 16.15 70.96 -11.23
CA ALA A 76 16.01 72.02 -12.23
C ALA A 76 17.02 71.80 -13.38
N PHE A 77 16.61 72.09 -14.63
CA PHE A 77 17.41 71.92 -15.85
C PHE A 77 17.90 70.49 -16.14
N VAL A 78 17.14 69.46 -15.74
CA VAL A 78 17.52 68.05 -15.98
C VAL A 78 16.80 67.49 -17.20
N ALA A 79 17.57 66.90 -18.13
CA ALA A 79 17.08 66.14 -19.27
C ALA A 79 17.52 64.68 -19.15
N GLY A 80 16.71 63.73 -19.67
CA GLY A 80 17.05 62.31 -19.66
C GLY A 80 16.72 61.56 -18.36
N VAL A 81 15.80 62.07 -17.54
CA VAL A 81 15.38 61.42 -16.30
C VAL A 81 14.46 60.25 -16.62
N THR A 82 14.96 59.03 -16.49
CA THR A 82 14.18 57.80 -16.73
C THR A 82 14.31 56.85 -15.55
N THR A 83 13.21 56.20 -15.18
CA THR A 83 13.26 55.00 -14.33
C THR A 83 12.55 53.89 -15.07
N THR A 84 13.22 52.77 -15.19
CA THR A 84 12.60 51.51 -15.60
C THR A 84 12.57 50.62 -14.38
N ILE A 85 11.38 50.19 -13.98
CA ILE A 85 11.18 49.25 -12.89
C ILE A 85 10.43 48.06 -13.49
N ASP A 86 11.07 46.90 -13.49
CA ASP A 86 10.50 45.66 -14.00
C ASP A 86 10.54 44.59 -12.90
N PRO A 87 9.63 44.70 -11.89
CA PRO A 87 9.63 43.77 -10.77
C PRO A 87 8.92 42.47 -11.18
N HIS A 88 9.60 41.35 -10.94
CA HIS A 88 9.04 40.03 -11.15
C HIS A 88 9.02 39.26 -9.84
N VAL A 89 7.84 38.77 -9.45
CA VAL A 89 7.68 37.83 -8.34
C VAL A 89 7.05 36.56 -8.87
N SER A 90 7.73 35.45 -8.61
CA SER A 90 7.23 34.11 -8.80
C SER A 90 7.29 33.38 -7.47
N SER A 91 6.14 32.90 -7.02
CA SER A 91 6.01 32.16 -5.78
C SER A 91 5.30 30.84 -6.08
N SER A 92 5.88 29.74 -5.62
CA SER A 92 5.30 28.40 -5.76
C SER A 92 5.20 27.72 -4.41
N ASN A 93 4.04 27.15 -4.13
CA ASN A 93 3.83 26.27 -2.98
C ASN A 93 3.23 24.99 -3.53
N ASN A 94 4.02 23.92 -3.47
CA ASN A 94 3.71 22.65 -4.11
C ASN A 94 3.96 21.55 -3.09
N ILE A 95 3.00 20.65 -2.95
CA ILE A 95 3.17 19.39 -2.22
C ILE A 95 3.25 18.27 -3.24
N ASN A 96 4.41 17.62 -3.29
CA ASN A 96 4.65 16.47 -4.13
C ASN A 96 4.72 15.22 -3.26
N VAL A 97 3.81 14.28 -3.48
CA VAL A 97 3.72 13.01 -2.76
C VAL A 97 4.05 11.88 -3.74
N HIS A 98 5.22 11.25 -3.58
CA HIS A 98 5.70 10.09 -4.34
C HIS A 98 6.13 8.99 -3.38
#